data_AF-A0A965QX04-F1
#
_entry.id   AF-A0A965QX04-F1
#
_cell.length_a   1.000
_cell.length_b   1.000
_cell.length_c   1.000
_cell.angle_alpha   90.00
_cell.angle_beta   90.00
_cell.angle_gamma   90.00
#
_symmetry.space_group_name_H-M   'P 1'
#
loop_
_entity.id
_entity.type
_entity.pdbx_description
1 polymer ?
#
loop_
_entity_poly.entity_id
_entity_poly.type
_entity_poly.pdbx_seq_one_letter_code
_entity_poly.pdbx_strand_id
1 'polypeptide(L)'
;MKFKWLFLVALIPTLVLGQEINARWLGTWLNGDQTLKISADSVNGCKWTGSEPKEGYQGCASFYSGSVKKSQLLDLLQADTALVAQMAKDKNQDAAELAAFRNQIRKMRGVLDAVSNDAFRIIVQMDLPFEGSGDCSSFIFLDKSTIYSVSYCDGGPGEPSFLISPYRRANL
;
A
#
# COMPACT_ATOMS: atom_id res chain seq x y z
N MET A 1 29.18 -53.34 27.24
CA MET A 1 27.98 -52.75 26.57
C MET A 1 27.85 -51.28 26.98
N LYS A 2 27.84 -50.36 26.01
CA LYS A 2 27.16 -49.05 26.04
C LYS A 2 27.33 -48.39 24.67
N PHE A 3 26.34 -48.58 23.80
CA PHE A 3 26.25 -47.95 22.48
C PHE A 3 25.63 -46.56 22.68
N LYS A 4 26.40 -45.49 22.47
CA LYS A 4 25.90 -44.11 22.49
C LYS A 4 25.38 -43.77 21.09
N TRP A 5 24.06 -43.63 20.98
CA TRP A 5 23.41 -43.12 19.77
C TRP A 5 23.58 -41.60 19.71
N LEU A 6 24.27 -41.12 18.67
CA LEU A 6 24.29 -39.71 18.29
C LEU A 6 23.03 -39.45 17.45
N PHE A 7 22.04 -38.78 18.03
CA PHE A 7 20.98 -38.15 17.27
C PHE A 7 21.56 -36.93 16.54
N LEU A 8 21.85 -37.09 15.24
CA LEU A 8 21.98 -35.95 14.34
C LEU A 8 20.57 -35.42 14.06
N VAL A 9 20.20 -34.31 14.70
CA VAL A 9 19.07 -33.48 14.25
C VAL A 9 19.57 -32.65 13.07
N ALA A 10 19.30 -33.11 11.86
CA ALA A 10 19.51 -32.32 10.66
C ALA A 10 18.47 -31.18 10.63
N LEU A 11 18.91 -29.95 10.96
CA LEU A 11 18.14 -28.74 10.67
C LEU A 11 18.11 -28.56 9.15
N ILE A 12 17.02 -28.99 8.52
CA ILE A 12 16.74 -28.65 7.13
C ILE A 12 16.43 -27.15 7.11
N PRO A 13 17.21 -26.31 6.42
CA PRO A 13 16.85 -24.91 6.27
C PRO A 13 15.55 -24.85 5.46
N THR A 14 14.47 -24.42 6.09
CA THR A 14 13.24 -24.08 5.37
C THR A 14 13.56 -22.91 4.46
N LEU A 15 13.74 -23.17 3.17
CA LEU A 15 13.70 -22.15 2.14
C LEU A 15 12.34 -21.45 2.26
N VAL A 16 12.34 -20.24 2.80
CA VAL A 16 11.18 -19.35 2.76
C VAL A 16 11.00 -18.99 1.29
N LEU A 17 10.24 -19.82 0.56
CA LEU A 17 9.79 -19.49 -0.77
C LEU A 17 8.89 -18.26 -0.65
N GLY A 18 9.20 -17.21 -1.42
CA GLY A 18 8.36 -16.01 -1.50
C GLY A 18 6.93 -16.43 -1.83
N GLN A 19 5.96 -15.77 -1.20
CA GLN A 19 4.57 -16.17 -1.36
C GLN A 19 4.07 -15.87 -2.78
N GLU A 20 3.35 -16.81 -3.39
CA GLU A 20 2.69 -16.57 -4.67
C GLU A 20 1.64 -15.46 -4.55
N ILE A 21 1.45 -14.71 -5.65
CA ILE A 21 0.40 -13.71 -5.71
C ILE A 21 -0.97 -14.39 -5.74
N ASN A 22 -1.89 -13.96 -4.88
CA ASN A 22 -3.23 -14.53 -4.83
C ASN A 22 -3.99 -14.21 -6.15
N ALA A 23 -4.63 -15.24 -6.73
CA ALA A 23 -5.32 -15.13 -8.02
C ALA A 23 -6.37 -13.99 -8.10
N ARG A 24 -6.93 -13.57 -6.96
CA ARG A 24 -7.89 -12.45 -6.89
C ARG A 24 -7.29 -11.10 -7.31
N TRP A 25 -5.96 -10.96 -7.26
CA TRP A 25 -5.27 -9.75 -7.71
C TRP A 25 -5.07 -9.71 -9.22
N LEU A 26 -4.98 -10.86 -9.87
CA LEU A 26 -4.61 -10.97 -11.28
C LEU A 26 -5.63 -10.27 -12.17
N GLY A 27 -5.14 -9.52 -13.17
CA GLY A 27 -5.97 -8.85 -14.17
C GLY A 27 -5.51 -7.43 -14.47
N THR A 28 -6.31 -6.76 -15.30
CA THR A 28 -6.18 -5.33 -15.58
C THR A 28 -7.22 -4.58 -14.77
N TRP A 29 -6.80 -3.52 -14.11
CA TRP A 29 -7.62 -2.69 -13.23
C TRP A 29 -7.54 -1.24 -13.67
N LEU A 30 -8.66 -0.52 -13.64
CA LEU A 30 -8.83 0.80 -14.23
C LEU A 30 -9.31 1.81 -13.18
N ASN A 31 -8.75 3.01 -13.23
CA ASN A 31 -9.20 4.19 -12.52
C ASN A 31 -9.06 5.43 -13.43
N GLY A 32 -10.14 5.79 -14.14
CA GLY A 32 -10.06 6.78 -15.21
C GLY A 32 -9.07 6.31 -16.28
N ASP A 33 -8.09 7.15 -16.61
CA ASP A 33 -7.04 6.84 -17.57
C ASP A 33 -5.89 6.01 -16.98
N GLN A 34 -5.89 5.78 -15.65
CA GLN A 34 -4.87 4.98 -14.98
C GLN A 34 -5.17 3.48 -15.14
N THR A 35 -4.14 2.73 -15.51
CA THR A 35 -4.20 1.26 -15.64
C THR A 35 -3.22 0.61 -14.68
N LEU A 36 -3.71 -0.29 -13.84
CA LEU A 36 -2.92 -1.17 -12.99
C LEU A 36 -2.98 -2.59 -13.55
N LYS A 37 -1.85 -3.12 -13.99
CA LYS A 37 -1.74 -4.51 -14.50
C LYS A 37 -1.11 -5.41 -13.45
N ILE A 38 -1.77 -6.52 -13.14
CA ILE A 38 -1.26 -7.50 -12.20
C ILE A 38 -1.25 -8.88 -12.85
N SER A 39 -0.09 -9.52 -12.81
CA SER A 39 0.21 -10.84 -13.36
C SER A 39 0.84 -11.72 -12.27
N ALA A 40 1.10 -12.99 -12.59
CA ALA A 40 1.71 -13.91 -11.63
C ALA A 40 3.14 -13.50 -11.22
N ASP A 41 3.82 -12.78 -12.10
CA ASP A 41 5.24 -12.43 -12.03
C ASP A 41 5.49 -10.93 -11.85
N SER A 42 4.46 -10.08 -11.97
CA SER A 42 4.61 -8.63 -11.78
C SER A 42 3.36 -7.89 -11.33
N VAL A 43 3.58 -6.79 -10.61
CA VAL A 43 2.58 -5.77 -10.27
C VAL A 43 3.04 -4.48 -10.91
N ASN A 44 2.27 -3.96 -11.87
CA ASN A 44 2.53 -2.73 -12.63
C ASN A 44 3.97 -2.61 -13.17
N GLY A 45 4.56 -3.70 -13.66
CA GLY A 45 5.94 -3.74 -14.17
C GLY A 45 7.02 -4.01 -13.12
N CYS A 46 6.69 -3.95 -11.82
CA CYS A 46 7.59 -4.36 -10.74
C CYS A 46 7.54 -5.87 -10.54
N LYS A 47 8.71 -6.50 -10.44
CA LYS A 47 8.81 -7.96 -10.32
C LYS A 47 8.16 -8.44 -9.03
N TRP A 48 7.37 -9.49 -9.08
CA TRP A 48 6.79 -10.12 -7.90
C TRP A 48 7.87 -10.94 -7.18
N THR A 49 8.18 -10.59 -5.94
CA THR A 49 9.16 -11.30 -5.09
C THR A 49 8.49 -12.09 -3.97
N GLY A 50 7.20 -11.87 -3.71
CA GLY A 50 6.40 -12.58 -2.71
C GLY A 50 6.68 -12.22 -1.25
N SER A 51 7.90 -11.76 -0.96
CA SER A 51 8.33 -11.15 0.31
C SER A 51 9.24 -9.97 0.04
N GLU A 52 9.48 -9.16 1.07
CA GLU A 52 10.44 -8.05 1.01
C GLU A 52 11.80 -8.55 0.50
N PRO A 53 12.36 -7.94 -0.55
CA PRO A 53 13.69 -8.27 -1.04
C PRO A 53 14.76 -8.09 0.02
N LYS A 54 15.76 -8.98 0.00
CA LYS A 54 16.93 -8.86 0.88
C LYS A 54 17.97 -7.90 0.30
N GLU A 55 18.92 -7.52 1.12
CA GLU A 55 20.08 -6.71 0.74
C GLU A 55 20.74 -7.25 -0.55
N GLY A 56 21.06 -6.35 -1.47
CA GLY A 56 21.67 -6.67 -2.77
C GLY A 56 20.69 -6.91 -3.93
N TYR A 57 19.37 -6.86 -3.70
CA TYR A 57 18.39 -6.85 -4.79
C TYR A 57 18.50 -5.55 -5.62
N GLN A 58 18.34 -5.65 -6.94
CA GLN A 58 18.38 -4.52 -7.87
C GLN A 58 17.11 -4.46 -8.72
N GLY A 59 16.58 -3.25 -8.91
CA GLY A 59 15.38 -2.96 -9.70
C GLY A 59 14.10 -2.90 -8.86
N CYS A 60 12.96 -2.81 -9.55
CA CYS A 60 11.66 -2.75 -8.87
C CYS A 60 11.21 -4.12 -8.37
N ALA A 61 10.78 -4.18 -7.13
CA ALA A 61 10.14 -5.33 -6.50
C ALA A 61 8.73 -5.00 -6.04
N SER A 62 7.87 -5.99 -6.06
CA SER A 62 6.53 -5.96 -5.49
C SER A 62 6.33 -7.19 -4.61
N PHE A 63 5.76 -6.98 -3.43
CA PHE A 63 5.62 -8.03 -2.43
C PHE A 63 4.50 -7.71 -1.45
N TYR A 64 4.09 -8.73 -0.71
CA TYR A 64 3.14 -8.55 0.39
C TYR A 64 3.83 -7.99 1.64
N SER A 65 3.29 -6.90 2.21
CA SER A 65 3.85 -6.25 3.40
C SER A 65 2.81 -6.04 4.51
N GLY A 66 2.54 -7.05 5.33
CA GLY A 66 1.57 -6.90 6.43
C GLY A 66 0.13 -6.64 5.98
N SER A 67 -0.61 -5.83 6.76
CA SER A 67 -2.03 -5.56 6.53
C SER A 67 -2.45 -4.16 6.99
N VAL A 68 -3.53 -3.64 6.37
CA VAL A 68 -4.18 -2.38 6.73
C VAL A 68 -5.65 -2.61 7.10
N LYS A 69 -6.18 -1.83 8.03
CA LYS A 69 -7.60 -1.77 8.37
C LYS A 69 -8.20 -0.42 7.96
N LYS A 70 -9.51 -0.41 7.71
CA LYS A 70 -10.25 0.83 7.48
C LYS A 70 -10.07 1.89 8.58
N SER A 71 -9.98 1.47 9.85
CA SER A 71 -9.73 2.41 10.96
C SER A 71 -8.42 3.15 10.80
N GLN A 72 -7.35 2.46 10.38
CA GLN A 72 -6.04 3.09 10.17
C GLN A 72 -6.07 4.08 8.99
N LEU A 73 -6.83 3.77 7.93
CA LEU A 73 -7.04 4.70 6.82
C LEU A 73 -7.85 5.94 7.24
N LEU A 74 -8.83 5.76 8.14
CA LEU A 74 -9.60 6.85 8.71
C LEU A 74 -8.74 7.74 9.62
N ASP A 75 -7.77 7.17 10.34
CA ASP A 75 -6.83 7.93 11.16
C ASP A 75 -5.95 8.85 10.29
N LEU A 76 -5.48 8.37 9.12
CA LEU A 76 -4.75 9.19 8.14
C LEU A 76 -5.62 10.36 7.62
N LEU A 77 -6.87 10.08 7.25
CA LEU A 77 -7.80 11.12 6.81
C LEU A 77 -8.12 12.13 7.93
N GLN A 78 -8.19 11.67 9.18
CA GLN A 78 -8.43 12.51 10.34
C GLN A 78 -7.24 13.44 10.62
N ALA A 79 -6.01 12.97 10.39
CA ALA A 79 -4.81 13.80 10.47
C ALA A 79 -4.85 14.95 9.45
N ASP A 80 -5.17 14.65 8.19
CA ASP A 80 -5.36 15.68 7.14
C ASP A 80 -6.49 16.66 7.50
N THR A 81 -7.58 16.15 8.07
CA THR A 81 -8.71 17.00 8.52
C THR A 81 -8.29 17.96 9.62
N ALA A 82 -7.50 17.50 10.59
CA ALA A 82 -6.98 18.33 11.66
C ALA A 82 -6.00 19.38 11.13
N LEU A 83 -5.13 19.01 10.19
CA LEU A 83 -4.19 19.92 9.54
C LEU A 83 -4.91 21.06 8.81
N VAL A 84 -5.91 20.76 7.98
CA VAL A 84 -6.70 21.78 7.26
C VAL A 84 -7.45 22.70 8.23
N ALA A 85 -7.96 22.17 9.34
CA ALA A 85 -8.59 22.98 10.38
C ALA A 85 -7.58 23.94 11.03
N GLN A 86 -6.35 23.50 11.26
CA GLN A 86 -5.27 24.31 11.81
C GLN A 86 -4.83 25.41 10.81
N MET A 87 -4.64 25.07 9.53
CA MET A 87 -4.33 26.07 8.48
C MET A 87 -5.38 27.19 8.42
N ALA A 88 -6.66 26.82 8.50
CA ALA A 88 -7.76 27.78 8.47
C ALA A 88 -7.78 28.70 9.70
N LYS A 89 -7.37 28.17 10.87
CA LYS A 89 -7.25 28.95 12.10
C LYS A 89 -6.08 29.93 12.03
N ASP A 90 -4.95 29.48 11.51
CA ASP A 90 -3.71 30.27 11.44
C ASP A 90 -3.73 31.28 10.28
N LYS A 91 -4.71 31.15 9.36
CA LYS A 91 -4.83 31.96 8.13
C LYS A 91 -3.58 31.85 7.24
N ASN A 92 -2.96 30.68 7.27
CA ASN A 92 -1.72 30.40 6.54
C ASN A 92 -1.97 29.94 5.09
N GLN A 93 -3.22 29.80 4.66
CA GLN A 93 -3.58 29.41 3.30
C GLN A 93 -4.77 30.24 2.80
N ASP A 94 -4.87 30.35 1.47
CA ASP A 94 -5.97 31.05 0.84
C ASP A 94 -7.31 30.27 0.94
N ALA A 95 -8.42 31.00 0.82
CA ALA A 95 -9.75 30.41 0.99
C ALA A 95 -10.13 29.38 -0.09
N ALA A 96 -9.63 29.54 -1.32
CA ALA A 96 -9.88 28.64 -2.43
C ALA A 96 -9.10 27.33 -2.25
N GLU A 97 -7.85 27.41 -1.80
CA GLU A 97 -7.01 26.28 -1.48
C GLU A 97 -7.57 25.46 -0.29
N LEU A 98 -7.97 26.13 0.79
CA LEU A 98 -8.67 25.47 1.89
C LEU A 98 -9.96 24.77 1.43
N ALA A 99 -10.69 25.34 0.47
CA ALA A 99 -11.86 24.70 -0.11
C ALA A 99 -11.49 23.47 -0.95
N ALA A 100 -10.38 23.52 -1.70
CA ALA A 100 -9.85 22.40 -2.45
C ALA A 100 -9.44 21.23 -1.54
N PHE A 101 -8.69 21.50 -0.46
CA PHE A 101 -8.34 20.48 0.53
C PHE A 101 -9.56 19.83 1.19
N ARG A 102 -10.55 20.64 1.58
CA ARG A 102 -11.82 20.11 2.13
C ARG A 102 -12.58 19.25 1.12
N ASN A 103 -12.55 19.62 -0.17
CA ASN A 103 -13.12 18.81 -1.24
C ASN A 103 -12.39 17.46 -1.38
N GLN A 104 -11.06 17.47 -1.36
CA GLN A 104 -10.26 16.25 -1.39
C GLN A 104 -10.59 15.34 -0.20
N ILE A 105 -10.60 15.87 1.02
CA ILE A 105 -10.96 15.12 2.24
C ILE A 105 -12.35 14.50 2.11
N ARG A 106 -13.35 15.24 1.64
CA ARG A 106 -14.71 14.71 1.40
C ARG A 106 -14.70 13.58 0.37
N LYS A 107 -13.93 13.71 -0.71
CA LYS A 107 -13.79 12.65 -1.73
C LYS A 107 -13.16 11.39 -1.12
N MET A 108 -12.07 11.54 -0.35
CA MET A 108 -11.40 10.41 0.30
C MET A 108 -12.32 9.73 1.31
N ARG A 109 -13.11 10.51 2.06
CA ARG A 109 -14.13 9.98 2.96
C ARG A 109 -15.15 9.11 2.22
N GLY A 110 -15.68 9.61 1.10
CA GLY A 110 -16.64 8.86 0.28
C GLY A 110 -16.09 7.54 -0.25
N VAL A 111 -14.79 7.49 -0.58
CA VAL A 111 -14.11 6.24 -0.95
C VAL A 111 -14.01 5.30 0.25
N LEU A 112 -13.60 5.80 1.42
CA LEU A 112 -13.46 5.00 2.65
C LEU A 112 -14.80 4.47 3.16
N ASP A 113 -15.91 5.17 2.96
CA ASP A 113 -17.23 4.71 3.36
C ASP A 113 -17.61 3.39 2.65
N ALA A 114 -17.09 3.14 1.44
CA ALA A 114 -17.30 1.89 0.68
C ALA A 114 -16.38 0.72 1.09
N VAL A 115 -15.28 1.00 1.80
CA VAL A 115 -14.33 -0.02 2.27
C VAL A 115 -14.95 -0.81 3.43
N SER A 116 -14.82 -2.14 3.42
CA SER A 116 -15.26 -3.00 4.53
C SER A 116 -14.40 -2.82 5.79
N ASN A 117 -14.85 -3.36 6.93
CA ASN A 117 -14.14 -3.24 8.22
C ASN A 117 -13.09 -4.35 8.43
N ASP A 118 -12.72 -5.09 7.37
CA ASP A 118 -11.77 -6.20 7.45
C ASP A 118 -10.32 -5.70 7.57
N ALA A 119 -9.40 -6.64 7.86
CA ALA A 119 -7.97 -6.42 7.69
C ALA A 119 -7.55 -6.90 6.31
N PHE A 120 -7.00 -5.99 5.50
CA PHE A 120 -6.61 -6.26 4.13
C PHE A 120 -5.11 -6.43 4.04
N ARG A 121 -4.68 -7.51 3.38
CA ARG A 121 -3.28 -7.68 3.01
C ARG A 121 -2.90 -6.62 1.98
N ILE A 122 -1.73 -6.00 2.15
CA ILE A 122 -1.25 -4.96 1.23
C ILE A 122 -0.13 -5.47 0.35
N ILE A 123 -0.06 -4.95 -0.88
CA ILE A 123 1.09 -5.06 -1.77
C ILE A 123 1.83 -3.72 -1.77
N VAL A 124 3.12 -3.77 -1.54
CA VAL A 124 4.05 -2.63 -1.63
C VAL A 124 4.93 -2.82 -2.86
N GLN A 125 5.27 -1.72 -3.51
CA GLN A 125 6.28 -1.67 -4.56
C GLN A 125 7.48 -0.86 -4.06
N MET A 126 8.69 -1.31 -4.36
CA MET A 126 9.93 -0.61 -4.00
C MET A 126 10.93 -0.72 -5.14
N ASP A 127 11.66 0.38 -5.37
CA ASP A 127 12.81 0.40 -6.26
C ASP A 127 14.10 0.32 -5.43
N LEU A 128 14.98 -0.63 -5.78
CA LEU A 128 16.24 -0.87 -5.09
C LEU A 128 17.45 -0.67 -6.01
N PRO A 129 18.59 -0.14 -5.50
CA PRO A 129 18.79 0.34 -4.11
C PRO A 129 17.94 1.58 -3.82
N PHE A 130 17.55 1.79 -2.55
CA PHE A 130 16.67 2.89 -2.16
C PHE A 130 17.22 4.25 -2.64
N GLU A 131 16.70 4.75 -3.75
CA GLU A 131 16.94 6.13 -4.17
C GLU A 131 15.93 7.02 -3.46
N GLY A 132 16.17 7.24 -2.15
CA GLY A 132 15.51 8.25 -1.33
C GLY A 132 14.04 8.52 -1.63
N SER A 133 13.15 7.56 -1.38
CA SER A 133 11.70 7.81 -1.36
C SER A 133 11.35 8.54 -0.07
N GLY A 134 11.72 9.82 0.03
CA GLY A 134 11.52 10.65 1.21
C GLY A 134 10.09 10.56 1.72
N ASP A 135 9.94 10.30 3.03
CA ASP A 135 8.77 10.26 3.92
C ASP A 135 7.38 9.82 3.39
N CYS A 136 7.26 9.38 2.14
CA CYS A 136 6.03 9.02 1.46
C CYS A 136 5.93 7.51 1.33
N SER A 137 4.79 6.98 1.77
CA SER A 137 4.45 5.58 1.68
C SER A 137 3.33 5.38 0.66
N SER A 138 3.40 4.29 -0.10
CA SER A 138 2.32 3.87 -0.98
C SER A 138 2.14 2.36 -0.96
N PHE A 139 0.89 1.93 -1.10
CA PHE A 139 0.53 0.52 -1.18
C PHE A 139 -0.82 0.34 -1.85
N ILE A 140 -1.11 -0.89 -2.28
CA ILE A 140 -2.45 -1.28 -2.75
C ILE A 140 -3.05 -2.36 -1.84
N PHE A 141 -4.36 -2.35 -1.67
CA PHE A 141 -5.11 -3.41 -0.99
C PHE A 141 -6.35 -3.81 -1.78
N LEU A 142 -6.79 -5.06 -1.65
CA LEU A 142 -7.99 -5.57 -2.32
C LEU A 142 -9.11 -5.78 -1.29
N ASP A 143 -10.22 -5.06 -1.47
CA ASP A 143 -11.48 -5.33 -0.77
C ASP A 143 -12.52 -5.78 -1.81
N LYS A 144 -13.08 -6.97 -1.59
CA LYS A 144 -14.00 -7.66 -2.51
C LYS A 144 -13.44 -7.71 -3.95
N SER A 145 -13.97 -6.88 -4.84
CA SER A 145 -13.63 -6.78 -6.27
C SER A 145 -13.09 -5.41 -6.65
N THR A 146 -12.56 -4.65 -5.68
CA THR A 146 -12.01 -3.31 -5.88
C THR A 146 -10.62 -3.26 -5.28
N ILE A 147 -9.63 -2.86 -6.09
CA ILE A 147 -8.31 -2.51 -5.57
C ILE A 147 -8.36 -1.06 -5.13
N TYR A 148 -7.83 -0.76 -3.96
CA TYR A 148 -7.60 0.60 -3.51
C TYR A 148 -6.11 0.88 -3.51
N SER A 149 -5.69 1.92 -4.22
CA SER A 149 -4.34 2.46 -4.13
C SER A 149 -4.33 3.56 -3.08
N VAL A 150 -3.35 3.51 -2.19
CA VAL A 150 -3.16 4.45 -1.09
C VAL A 150 -1.79 5.07 -1.20
N SER A 151 -1.71 6.39 -1.03
CA SER A 151 -0.46 7.11 -0.84
C SER A 151 -0.64 8.15 0.26
N TYR A 152 0.40 8.34 1.06
CA TYR A 152 0.47 9.38 2.09
C TYR A 152 1.93 9.73 2.38
N CYS A 153 2.19 10.90 2.94
CA CYS A 153 3.53 11.33 3.34
C CYS A 153 3.53 11.76 4.80
N ASP A 154 4.40 11.14 5.60
CA ASP A 154 4.64 11.52 6.99
C ASP A 154 5.48 12.80 7.00
N GLY A 155 4.95 13.92 7.51
CA GLY A 155 5.75 15.16 7.62
C GLY A 155 6.06 15.88 6.31
N GLY A 156 5.27 15.66 5.25
CA GLY A 156 5.31 16.46 4.02
C GLY A 156 5.06 17.96 4.24
N PRO A 157 5.14 18.80 3.19
CA PRO A 157 5.21 20.27 3.27
C PRO A 157 3.90 20.90 3.77
N GLY A 158 3.57 20.71 5.04
CA GLY A 158 2.42 21.33 5.70
C GLY A 158 1.06 21.10 5.05
N GLU A 159 0.91 20.20 4.07
CA GLU A 159 -0.29 19.99 3.25
C GLU A 159 -0.91 18.59 3.43
N PRO A 160 -2.23 18.44 3.19
CA PRO A 160 -2.91 17.14 3.22
C PRO A 160 -2.35 16.19 2.14
N SER A 161 -1.84 15.04 2.55
CA SER A 161 -1.13 14.12 1.65
C SER A 161 -1.84 12.78 1.46
N PHE A 162 -2.87 12.49 2.27
CA PHE A 162 -3.58 11.22 2.17
C PHE A 162 -4.45 11.17 0.92
N LEU A 163 -4.18 10.17 0.09
CA LEU A 163 -4.95 9.86 -1.10
C LEU A 163 -5.31 8.37 -1.10
N ILE A 164 -6.57 8.09 -1.45
CA ILE A 164 -7.08 6.75 -1.72
C ILE A 164 -7.88 6.76 -3.01
N SER A 165 -7.56 5.84 -3.91
CA SER A 165 -8.13 5.75 -5.25
C SER A 165 -8.62 4.35 -5.57
N PRO A 166 -9.91 4.16 -5.91
CA PRO A 166 -10.45 2.86 -6.25
C PRO A 166 -10.19 2.51 -7.72
N TYR A 167 -9.69 1.30 -7.95
CA TYR A 167 -9.52 0.67 -9.25
C TYR A 167 -10.56 -0.45 -9.41
N ARG A 168 -11.24 -0.45 -10.55
CA ARG A 168 -12.19 -1.50 -10.92
C ARG A 168 -11.57 -2.43 -11.92
N ARG A 169 -11.88 -3.73 -11.82
CA ARG A 169 -11.44 -4.71 -12.81
C ARG A 169 -11.97 -4.32 -14.19
N ALA A 170 -11.11 -4.35 -15.20
CA ALA A 170 -11.54 -4.22 -16.59
C ALA A 170 -12.44 -5.43 -16.91
N ASN A 171 -13.68 -5.16 -17.33
CA ASN A 171 -14.50 -6.19 -17.95
C ASN A 171 -13.92 -6.42 -19.34
N LEU A 172 -13.39 -7.62 -19.59
CA LEU A 172 -13.06 -8.09 -20.93
C LEU A 172 -14.35 -8.40 -21.70
#